data_AF-A0A5N0E648-F1
#
_entry.id   AF-A0A5N0E648-F1
#
_cell.length_a   1.000
_cell.length_b   1.000
_cell.length_c   1.000
_cell.angle_alpha   90.00
_cell.angle_beta   90.00
_cell.angle_gamma   90.00
#
_symmetry.space_group_name_H-M   'P 1'
#
loop_
_entity.id
_entity.type
_entity.pdbx_description
1 polymer ?
#
loop_
_entity_poly.entity_id
_entity_poly.type
_entity_poly.pdbx_seq_one_letter_code
_entity_poly.pdbx_strand_id
1 'polypeptide(L)'
;MQAAGERDPRERFRAAYIAALRGAGAVIALTGADAAPRARSRNAWVLLQSAAPEFVMWSDYFSARSETRAALEAGLDRDIDDDEADEFYSRVGAFLHDVEDLLSASARLRPAPGWTNGMTG
;
A
#
# COMPACT_ATOMS: atom_id res chain seq x y z
N MET A 1 -24.02 25.60 2.10
CA MET A 1 -23.53 24.56 3.02
C MET A 1 -24.06 23.23 2.52
N GLN A 2 -23.32 22.49 1.69
CA GLN A 2 -23.79 21.23 1.11
C GLN A 2 -22.63 20.24 0.87
N ALA A 3 -22.81 19.02 1.42
CA ALA A 3 -22.42 17.71 0.89
C ALA A 3 -20.99 17.50 0.34
N ALA A 4 -20.07 16.97 1.19
CA ALA A 4 -18.87 16.24 0.75
C ALA A 4 -18.14 15.41 1.86
N GLY A 5 -18.52 15.50 3.14
CA GLY A 5 -17.64 15.08 4.25
C GLY A 5 -17.93 13.73 4.95
N GLU A 6 -19.14 13.19 4.90
CA GLU A 6 -19.56 12.14 5.85
C GLU A 6 -19.44 10.72 5.26
N ARG A 7 -18.22 10.29 4.92
CA ARG A 7 -17.98 8.84 4.81
C ARG A 7 -17.69 8.31 6.20
N ASP A 8 -18.44 7.29 6.59
CA ASP A 8 -18.28 6.57 7.86
C ASP A 8 -16.78 6.30 8.14
N PRO A 9 -16.27 6.63 9.34
CA PRO A 9 -14.84 6.52 9.66
C PRO A 9 -14.29 5.10 9.46
N ARG A 10 -15.13 4.08 9.67
CA ARG A 10 -14.76 2.67 9.46
C ARG A 10 -14.62 2.36 7.97
N GLU A 11 -15.50 2.93 7.12
CA GLU A 11 -15.36 2.83 5.66
C GLU A 11 -14.10 3.55 5.14
N ARG A 12 -13.80 4.75 5.67
CA ARG A 12 -12.56 5.50 5.31
C ARG A 12 -11.33 4.70 5.67
N PHE A 13 -11.27 4.17 6.89
CA PHE A 13 -10.20 3.30 7.35
C PHE A 13 -10.05 2.07 6.44
N ARG A 14 -11.14 1.38 6.13
CA ARG A 14 -11.13 0.19 5.27
C ARG A 14 -10.61 0.50 3.86
N ALA A 15 -11.08 1.59 3.27
CA ALA A 15 -10.65 2.03 1.93
C ALA A 15 -9.15 2.38 1.91
N ALA A 16 -8.68 3.13 2.91
CA ALA A 16 -7.26 3.46 3.08
C ALA A 16 -6.41 2.20 3.23
N TYR A 17 -6.86 1.23 4.03
CA TYR A 17 -6.14 -0.03 4.24
C TYR A 17 -5.98 -0.82 2.93
N ILE A 18 -7.03 -0.87 2.09
CA ILE A 18 -6.96 -1.53 0.78
C ILE A 18 -5.97 -0.81 -0.15
N ALA A 19 -5.91 0.52 -0.11
CA ALA A 19 -4.94 1.28 -0.88
C ALA A 19 -3.51 0.93 -0.46
N ALA A 20 -3.25 0.85 0.85
CA ALA A 20 -1.95 0.43 1.38
C ALA A 20 -1.55 -0.99 0.92
N LEU A 21 -2.49 -1.96 0.94
CA LEU A 21 -2.22 -3.31 0.43
C LEU A 21 -1.85 -3.34 -1.06
N ARG A 22 -2.48 -2.47 -1.87
CA ARG A 22 -2.13 -2.34 -3.29
C ARG A 22 -0.73 -1.76 -3.48
N GLY A 23 -0.37 -0.75 -2.70
CA GLY A 23 0.99 -0.19 -2.69
C GLY A 23 2.03 -1.24 -2.32
N ALA A 24 1.81 -1.99 -1.23
CA ALA A 24 2.69 -3.10 -0.83
C ALA A 24 2.83 -4.16 -1.94
N GLY A 25 1.70 -4.53 -2.58
CA GLY A 25 1.71 -5.46 -3.71
C GLY A 25 2.53 -4.97 -4.90
N ALA A 26 2.52 -3.65 -5.18
CA ALA A 26 3.33 -3.07 -6.25
C ALA A 26 4.83 -3.16 -5.94
N VAL A 27 5.24 -2.90 -4.70
CA VAL A 27 6.64 -3.06 -4.26
C VAL A 27 7.07 -4.52 -4.36
N ILE A 28 6.26 -5.46 -3.87
CA ILE A 28 6.56 -6.91 -3.94
C ILE A 28 6.68 -7.37 -5.40
N ALA A 29 5.80 -6.89 -6.29
CA ALA A 29 5.88 -7.21 -7.72
C ALA A 29 7.14 -6.64 -8.38
N LEU A 30 7.58 -5.44 -7.98
CA LEU A 30 8.79 -4.81 -8.49
C LEU A 30 10.05 -5.64 -8.15
N THR A 31 10.12 -6.23 -6.96
CA THR A 31 11.30 -7.00 -6.52
C THR A 31 11.37 -8.41 -7.12
N GLY A 32 10.39 -8.81 -7.93
CA GLY A 32 10.35 -10.13 -8.55
C GLY A 32 10.01 -11.25 -7.56
N ALA A 33 9.51 -10.91 -6.36
CA ALA A 33 8.90 -11.85 -5.44
C ALA A 33 7.51 -12.26 -5.97
N ASP A 34 7.50 -12.98 -7.10
CA ASP A 34 6.31 -13.57 -7.72
C ASP A 34 5.80 -14.72 -6.85
N ALA A 35 5.08 -14.42 -5.75
CA ALA A 35 4.52 -15.45 -4.88
C ALA A 35 3.46 -14.94 -3.89
N ALA A 36 2.32 -14.40 -4.36
CA ALA A 36 1.09 -14.56 -3.58
C ALA A 36 -0.17 -14.28 -4.42
N PRO A 37 -0.96 -15.31 -4.78
CA PRO A 37 -2.35 -15.08 -5.18
C PRO A 37 -3.09 -14.42 -4.00
N ARG A 38 -3.33 -13.11 -4.11
CA ARG A 38 -3.94 -12.25 -3.08
C ARG A 38 -3.24 -12.40 -1.72
N ALA A 39 -2.11 -11.72 -1.56
CA ALA A 39 -1.47 -11.56 -0.25
C ALA A 39 -2.52 -11.10 0.78
N ARG A 40 -2.94 -12.00 1.68
CA ARG A 40 -3.73 -11.61 2.85
C ARG A 40 -2.91 -10.57 3.60
N SER A 41 -3.56 -9.58 4.22
CA SER A 41 -2.91 -8.45 4.88
C SER A 41 -1.63 -8.81 5.64
N ARG A 42 -1.70 -9.80 6.55
CA ARG A 42 -0.52 -10.28 7.30
C ARG A 42 0.61 -10.81 6.41
N ASN A 43 0.30 -11.55 5.35
CA ASN A 43 1.31 -12.07 4.43
C ASN A 43 1.91 -10.93 3.58
N ALA A 44 1.10 -9.96 3.16
CA ALA A 44 1.58 -8.80 2.40
C ALA A 44 2.63 -8.00 3.17
N TRP A 45 2.41 -7.74 4.46
CA TRP A 45 3.37 -6.98 5.27
C TRP A 45 4.66 -7.75 5.55
N VAL A 46 4.58 -9.06 5.79
CA VAL A 46 5.78 -9.90 5.96
C VAL A 46 6.59 -9.96 4.65
N LEU A 47 5.92 -10.12 3.52
CA LEU A 47 6.57 -10.10 2.20
C LEU A 47 7.19 -8.74 1.91
N LEU A 48 6.52 -7.64 2.28
CA LEU A 48 7.05 -6.28 2.11
C LEU A 48 8.35 -6.08 2.90
N GLN A 49 8.41 -6.51 4.17
CA GLN A 49 9.64 -6.43 4.97
C GLN A 49 10.81 -7.18 4.33
N SER A 50 10.54 -8.35 3.75
CA SER A 50 11.56 -9.16 3.07
C SER A 50 11.99 -8.55 1.74
N ALA A 51 11.04 -8.01 0.97
CA ALA A 51 11.26 -7.43 -0.35
C ALA A 51 11.95 -6.06 -0.29
N ALA A 52 11.57 -5.22 0.68
CA ALA A 52 12.01 -3.85 0.81
C ALA A 52 12.16 -3.49 2.32
N PRO A 53 13.31 -3.82 2.93
CA PRO A 53 13.57 -3.60 4.36
C PRO A 53 13.38 -2.15 4.82
N GLU A 54 13.53 -1.18 3.91
CA GLU A 54 13.27 0.24 4.16
C GLU A 54 11.79 0.53 4.53
N PHE A 55 10.86 -0.37 4.18
CA PHE A 55 9.44 -0.29 4.55
C PHE A 55 9.09 -1.06 5.83
N VAL A 56 10.06 -1.47 6.64
CA VAL A 56 9.79 -2.25 7.87
C VAL A 56 8.88 -1.50 8.84
N MET A 57 9.12 -0.20 9.06
CA MET A 57 8.29 0.62 9.96
C MET A 57 6.85 0.70 9.48
N TRP A 58 6.65 0.82 8.17
CA TRP A 58 5.33 0.81 7.56
C TRP A 58 4.65 -0.55 7.72
N SER A 59 5.38 -1.63 7.45
CA SER A 59 4.88 -3.00 7.59
C SER A 59 4.43 -3.32 9.01
N ASP A 60 5.18 -2.88 10.02
CA ASP A 60 4.81 -3.06 11.43
C ASP A 60 3.57 -2.24 11.79
N TYR A 61 3.52 -0.98 11.37
CA TYR A 61 2.37 -0.10 11.58
C TYR A 61 1.07 -0.70 11.02
N PHE A 62 1.08 -1.14 9.75
CA PHE A 62 -0.11 -1.73 9.12
C PHE A 62 -0.44 -3.13 9.61
N SER A 63 0.56 -3.89 10.07
CA SER A 63 0.35 -5.20 10.70
C SER A 63 -0.42 -5.06 12.01
N ALA A 64 -0.06 -4.10 12.86
CA ALA A 64 -0.77 -3.81 14.10
C ALA A 64 -2.25 -3.44 13.88
N ARG A 65 -2.59 -2.85 12.73
CA ARG A 65 -3.95 -2.46 12.35
C ARG A 65 -4.73 -3.54 11.58
N SER A 66 -4.11 -4.69 11.30
CA SER A 66 -4.73 -5.80 10.56
C SER A 66 -5.93 -6.41 11.28
N GLU A 67 -5.86 -6.51 12.60
CA GLU A 67 -6.93 -7.09 13.43
C GLU A 67 -8.15 -6.17 13.47
N THR A 68 -7.93 -4.86 13.59
CA THR A 68 -8.99 -3.85 13.46
C THR A 68 -9.69 -3.98 12.11
N ARG A 69 -8.94 -4.05 11.01
CA ARG A 69 -9.50 -4.27 9.67
C ARG A 69 -10.30 -5.57 9.58
N ALA A 70 -9.79 -6.67 10.13
CA ALA A 70 -10.50 -7.95 10.11
C ALA A 70 -11.81 -7.91 10.91
N ALA A 71 -11.82 -7.22 12.05
CA ALA A 71 -13.02 -7.02 12.85
C ALA A 71 -14.08 -6.20 12.09
N LEU A 72 -13.68 -5.08 11.48
CA LEU A 72 -14.57 -4.25 10.67
C LEU A 72 -15.17 -5.03 9.48
N GLU A 73 -14.39 -5.89 8.82
CA GLU A 73 -14.91 -6.74 7.73
C GLU A 73 -15.88 -7.82 8.19
N ALA A 74 -15.71 -8.32 9.41
CA ALA A 74 -16.62 -9.27 10.03
C ALA A 74 -17.91 -8.59 10.55
N GLY A 75 -18.05 -7.27 10.39
CA GLY A 75 -19.16 -6.50 10.93
C GLY A 75 -19.12 -6.38 12.45
N LEU A 76 -17.96 -6.63 13.07
CA LEU A 76 -17.78 -6.42 14.51
C LEU A 76 -17.69 -4.94 14.80
N ASP A 77 -18.36 -4.52 15.87
CA ASP A 77 -18.36 -3.13 16.26
C ASP A 77 -16.98 -2.74 16.80
N ARG A 78 -16.31 -1.86 16.04
CA ARG A 78 -15.04 -1.29 16.43
C ARG A 78 -15.12 0.22 16.32
N ASP A 79 -15.02 0.86 17.47
CA ASP A 79 -14.95 2.31 17.56
C ASP A 79 -13.68 2.79 16.87
N ILE A 80 -13.89 3.35 15.69
CA ILE A 80 -12.93 4.16 14.95
C ILE A 80 -13.60 5.52 14.91
N ASP A 81 -12.98 6.50 15.56
CA ASP A 81 -13.44 7.89 15.47
C ASP A 81 -12.90 8.56 14.20
N ASP A 82 -13.39 9.76 13.92
CA ASP A 82 -13.02 10.48 12.71
C ASP A 82 -11.54 10.87 12.69
N ASP A 83 -10.96 11.19 13.86
CA ASP A 83 -9.56 11.57 14.02
C ASP A 83 -8.62 10.38 13.75
N GLU A 84 -8.94 9.19 14.27
CA GLU A 84 -8.17 7.96 14.01
C GLU A 84 -8.24 7.59 12.52
N ALA A 85 -9.42 7.74 11.90
CA ALA A 85 -9.58 7.49 10.47
C ALA A 85 -8.77 8.48 9.62
N ASP A 86 -8.71 9.76 9.98
CA ASP A 86 -7.94 10.80 9.28
C ASP A 86 -6.43 10.66 9.50
N GLU A 87 -5.99 10.31 10.72
CA GLU A 87 -4.58 9.99 10.98
C GLU A 87 -4.16 8.78 10.13
N PHE A 88 -4.96 7.72 10.14
CA PHE A 88 -4.68 6.52 9.35
C PHE A 88 -4.65 6.83 7.86
N TYR A 89 -5.59 7.62 7.35
CA TYR A 89 -5.60 8.06 5.96
C TYR A 89 -4.33 8.84 5.59
N SER A 90 -3.92 9.78 6.46
CA SER A 90 -2.69 10.56 6.26
C SER A 90 -1.43 9.69 6.25
N ARG A 91 -1.37 8.69 7.15
CA ARG A 91 -0.29 7.70 7.21
C ARG A 91 -0.23 6.82 5.96
N VAL A 92 -1.38 6.37 5.45
CA VAL A 92 -1.47 5.64 4.18
C VAL A 92 -0.99 6.52 3.02
N GLY A 93 -1.35 7.81 3.02
CA GLY A 93 -0.87 8.77 2.01
C GLY A 93 0.66 8.88 1.99
N ALA A 94 1.28 9.04 3.16
CA ALA A 94 2.74 9.09 3.28
C ALA A 94 3.41 7.79 2.79
N PHE A 95 2.87 6.63 3.19
CA PHE A 95 3.36 5.34 2.70
C PHE A 95 3.27 5.22 1.17
N LEU A 96 2.15 5.61 0.56
CA LEU A 96 1.98 5.53 -0.88
C LEU A 96 2.92 6.47 -1.64
N HIS A 97 3.26 7.61 -1.05
CA HIS A 97 4.28 8.50 -1.59
C HIS A 97 5.67 7.83 -1.61
N ASP A 98 6.07 7.20 -0.51
CA ASP A 98 7.33 6.45 -0.44
C ASP A 98 7.36 5.29 -1.46
N VAL A 99 6.24 4.59 -1.64
CA VAL A 99 6.09 3.54 -2.68
C VAL A 99 6.27 4.13 -4.08
N GLU A 100 5.62 5.26 -4.38
CA GLU A 100 5.74 5.93 -5.67
C GLU A 100 7.18 6.36 -5.97
N ASP A 101 7.88 6.88 -4.96
CA ASP A 101 9.29 7.27 -5.07
C ASP A 101 10.19 6.08 -5.39
N LEU A 102 10.00 4.93 -4.71
CA LEU A 102 10.72 3.69 -5.01
C LEU A 102 10.45 3.24 -6.44
N LEU A 103 9.17 3.12 -6.84
CA LEU A 103 8.78 2.67 -8.17
C LEU A 103 9.38 3.59 -9.26
N SER A 104 9.35 4.89 -9.04
CA SER A 104 9.91 5.90 -9.94
C SER A 104 11.44 5.84 -10.02
N ALA A 105 12.11 5.56 -8.90
CA ALA A 105 13.55 5.32 -8.88
C ALA A 105 13.93 4.06 -9.69
N SER A 106 13.24 2.93 -9.46
CA SER A 106 13.50 1.69 -10.19
C SER A 106 13.16 1.77 -11.68
N ALA A 107 12.09 2.48 -12.05
CA ALA A 107 11.77 2.72 -13.46
C ALA A 107 12.86 3.51 -14.19
N ARG A 108 13.49 4.49 -13.52
CA ARG A 108 14.62 5.25 -14.07
C ARG A 108 15.89 4.40 -14.23
N LEU A 109 16.12 3.47 -13.30
CA LEU A 109 17.26 2.54 -13.33
C LEU A 109 17.12 1.45 -14.39
N ARG A 110 15.92 1.22 -14.93
CA ARG A 110 15.68 0.31 -16.06
C ARG A 110 15.77 1.11 -17.37
N PRO A 111 16.94 1.23 -18.03
CA PRO A 111 17.01 1.86 -19.33
C PRO A 111 16.11 1.08 -20.31
N ALA A 112 15.39 1.81 -21.17
CA ALA A 112 14.63 1.20 -22.25
C ALA A 112 15.57 0.29 -23.08
N PRO A 113 15.16 -0.95 -23.44
CA PRO A 113 15.95 -1.76 -24.35
C PRO A 113 16.21 -0.94 -25.60
N GLY A 114 17.49 -0.66 -25.85
CA GLY A 114 17.92 0.34 -26.81
C GLY A 114 17.30 0.12 -28.18
N TRP A 115 16.75 1.18 -28.76
CA TRP A 115 16.58 1.30 -30.20
C TRP A 115 17.96 1.23 -30.85
N THR A 116 18.43 0.03 -31.13
CA THR A 116 19.57 -0.18 -32.02
C THR A 116 19.10 0.05 -33.45
N ASN A 117 19.35 1.28 -33.89
CA ASN A 117 19.50 1.79 -35.25
C ASN A 117 19.67 0.71 -36.35
N GLY A 118 18.62 0.50 -37.14
CA GLY A 118 18.67 -0.16 -38.45
C GLY A 118 18.60 0.88 -39.56
N MET A 119 19.60 1.75 -39.64
CA MET A 119 19.72 2.75 -40.71
C MET A 119 21.17 2.71 -41.23
N THR A 120 21.46 1.67 -42.02
CA THR A 120 22.68 1.54 -42.83
C THR A 120 22.38 0.63 -44.01
N GLY A 121 22.59 1.13 -45.22
CA GLY A 121 22.67 0.34 -46.46
C GLY A 121 21.72 0.81 -47.54
#